data_AF-A0A3A0CQC0-F1
#
_entry.id   AF-A0A3A0CQC0-F1
#
_cell.length_a   1.000
_cell.length_b   1.000
_cell.length_c   1.000
_cell.angle_alpha   90.00
_cell.angle_beta   90.00
_cell.angle_gamma   90.00
#
_symmetry.space_group_name_H-M   'P 1'
#
loop_
_entity.id
_entity.type
_entity.pdbx_description
1 polymer ?
#
loop_
_entity_poly.entity_id
_entity_poly.type
_entity_poly.pdbx_seq_one_letter_code
_entity_poly.pdbx_strand_id
1 'polypeptide(L)' 'MRAIVRAFRRFLSCESGATATEYAVMLALVFLVIIGAVAALGTKVSSTFVDAEQSF' A
#
# COMPACT_ATOMS: atom_id res chain seq x y z
N MET A 1 5.54 -40.77 15.65
CA MET A 1 6.51 -40.06 14.77
C MET A 1 5.92 -39.52 13.47
N ARG A 2 4.86 -40.12 12.87
CA ARG A 2 4.28 -39.63 11.61
C ARG A 2 3.47 -38.33 11.73
N ALA A 3 2.88 -38.07 12.90
CA ALA A 3 2.05 -36.88 13.15
C ALA A 3 2.84 -35.56 13.09
N ILE A 4 4.05 -35.53 13.66
CA ILE A 4 4.93 -34.36 13.66
C ILE A 4 5.38 -34.03 12.23
N VAL A 5 5.82 -35.04 11.47
CA VAL A 5 6.22 -34.89 10.06
C VAL A 5 5.05 -34.36 9.20
N ARG A 6 3.82 -34.81 9.49
CA ARG A 6 2.62 -34.34 8.78
C ARG A 6 2.25 -32.90 9.14
N ALA A 7 2.43 -32.49 10.40
CA ALA A 7 2.22 -31.11 10.84
C ALA A 7 3.22 -30.13 10.19
N PHE A 8 4.50 -30.51 10.13
CA PHE A 8 5.54 -29.71 9.45
C PHE A 8 5.30 -29.60 7.94
N ARG A 9 4.90 -30.69 7.26
CA ARG A 9 4.53 -30.63 5.84
C ARG A 9 3.32 -29.73 5.59
N ARG A 10 2.31 -29.77 6.45
CA ARG A 10 1.12 -28.90 6.36
C ARG A 10 1.48 -27.44 6.60
N PHE A 11 2.37 -27.14 7.54
CA PHE A 11 2.88 -25.79 7.78
C PHE A 11 3.71 -25.24 6.61
N LEU A 12 4.58 -26.05 6.01
CA LEU A 12 5.32 -25.69 4.80
C LEU A 12 4.44 -25.56 3.56
N SER A 13 3.29 -26.25 3.52
CA SER A 13 2.27 -26.12 2.48
C SER A 13 1.23 -25.04 2.78
N CYS A 14 1.35 -24.30 3.89
CA CYS A 14 0.47 -23.18 4.19
C CYS A 14 0.92 -21.95 3.36
N GLU A 15 0.35 -21.83 2.16
CA GLU A 15 0.53 -20.68 1.26
C GLU A 15 -0.08 -19.38 1.81
N SER A 16 -0.83 -19.45 2.92
CA SER A 16 -1.48 -18.30 3.57
C SER A 16 -0.52 -17.15 3.93
N GLY A 17 0.78 -17.42 4.11
CA GLY A 17 1.79 -16.39 4.30
C GLY A 17 2.22 -15.70 2.99
N ALA A 18 2.33 -16.44 1.90
CA ALA A 18 2.71 -15.91 0.59
C ALA A 18 1.62 -14.99 0.01
N THR A 19 0.36 -15.37 0.19
CA THR A 19 -0.80 -14.58 -0.24
C THR A 19 -0.93 -13.25 0.51
N ALA A 20 -0.56 -13.20 1.79
CA ALA A 20 -0.59 -11.96 2.57
C ALA A 20 0.40 -10.93 2.04
N THR A 21 1.59 -11.37 1.64
CA THR A 21 2.61 -10.49 1.04
C THR A 21 2.22 -10.00 -0.35
N GLU A 22 1.51 -10.79 -1.15
CA GLU A 22 1.05 -10.39 -2.49
C GLU A 22 0.02 -9.24 -2.40
N TYR A 23 -1.02 -9.41 -1.58
CA TYR A 23 -2.02 -8.35 -1.38
C TYR A 23 -1.42 -7.11 -0.70
N ALA A 24 -0.46 -7.27 0.21
CA ALA A 24 0.22 -6.14 0.84
C ALA A 24 0.99 -5.28 -0.17
N VAL A 25 1.68 -5.90 -1.13
CA VAL A 25 2.39 -5.17 -2.19
C VAL A 25 1.42 -4.44 -3.12
N MET A 26 0.29 -5.07 -3.50
CA MET A 26 -0.74 -4.41 -4.29
C MET A 26 -1.31 -3.17 -3.58
N LEU A 27 -1.63 -3.30 -2.29
CA LEU A 27 -2.11 -2.18 -1.47
C LEU A 27 -1.06 -1.08 -1.33
N ALA A 28 0.21 -1.44 -1.13
CA ALA A 28 1.31 -0.47 -1.03
C ALA A 28 1.45 0.38 -2.30
N LEU A 29 1.30 -0.22 -3.49
CA LEU A 29 1.33 0.50 -4.76
C LEU A 29 0.16 1.48 -4.90
N VAL A 30 -1.05 1.10 -4.47
CA VAL A 30 -2.21 2.00 -4.45
C VAL A 30 -1.99 3.17 -3.49
N PHE A 31 -1.47 2.90 -2.29
CA PHE A 31 -1.16 3.95 -1.31
C PHE A 31 -0.12 4.95 -1.84
N LEU A 32 0.95 4.48 -2.50
CA LEU A 32 1.96 5.37 -3.09
C LEU A 32 1.35 6.32 -4.13
N VAL A 33 0.45 5.82 -4.98
CA VAL A 33 -0.25 6.65 -5.97
C VAL A 33 -1.14 7.69 -5.28
N ILE A 34 -1.89 7.29 -4.24
CA ILE A 34 -2.75 8.21 -3.48
C ILE A 34 -1.91 9.32 -2.82
N ILE A 35 -0.80 8.97 -2.18
CA ILE A 35 0.09 9.95 -1.53
C ILE A 35 0.63 10.94 -2.57
N GLY A 36 1.10 10.46 -3.71
CA GLY A 36 1.58 11.31 -4.81
C GLY A 36 0.49 12.24 -5.36
N ALA A 37 -0.72 11.72 -5.56
CA ALA A 37 -1.86 12.49 -6.06
C ALA A 37 -2.29 13.58 -5.05
N VAL A 38 -2.37 13.26 -3.77
CA VAL A 38 -2.71 14.22 -2.71
C VAL A 38 -1.65 15.30 -2.61
N ALA A 39 -0.36 14.96 -2.70
CA ALA A 39 0.72 15.96 -2.70
C ALA A 39 0.61 16.91 -3.90
N ALA A 40 0.40 16.37 -5.11
CA ALA A 40 0.24 17.17 -6.33
C ALA A 40 -1.04 18.03 -6.32
N LEU A 41 -2.10 17.55 -5.69
CA LEU A 41 -3.31 18.33 -5.49
C LEU A 41 -3.07 19.46 -4.48
N GLY A 42 -2.39 19.17 -3.37
CA GLY A 42 -2.02 20.16 -2.36
C GLY A 42 -1.23 21.32 -2.96
N THR A 43 -0.23 21.06 -3.80
CA THR A 43 0.54 22.12 -4.46
C THR A 43 -0.31 22.99 -5.38
N LYS A 44 -1.25 22.41 -6.13
CA LYS A 44 -2.20 23.15 -7.00
C LYS A 44 -3.16 24.01 -6.18
N VAL A 45 -3.65 23.49 -5.07
CA VAL A 45 -4.54 24.23 -4.17
C VAL A 45 -3.79 25.41 -3.56
N SER A 46 -2.58 25.19 -3.03
CA SER A 46 -1.74 26.26 -2.49
C SER A 46 -1.42 27.33 -3.53
N SER A 47 -1.08 26.96 -4.77
CA SER A 47 -0.83 27.95 -5.83
C SER A 47 -2.08 28.78 -6.13
N THR A 48 -3.25 28.14 -6.17
CA THR A 48 -4.52 28.85 -6.43
C THR A 48 -4.82 29.89 -5.36
N PHE A 49 -4.56 29.59 -4.08
CA PHE A 49 -4.75 30.55 -2.99
C PHE A 49 -3.75 31.70 -3.04
N VAL A 50 -2.47 31.43 -3.37
CA VAL A 50 -1.46 32.48 -3.55
C VAL A 50 -1.84 33.40 -4.71
N ASP A 51 -2.23 32.83 -5.86
CA ASP A 51 -2.63 33.61 -7.03
C ASP A 51 -3.85 34.50 -6.74
N ALA A 52 -4.82 33.98 -5.97
CA ALA A 52 -5.99 34.74 -5.54
C ALA A 52 -5.63 35.89 -4.58
N GLU A 53 -4.67 35.67 -3.66
CA GLU A 53 -4.18 36.71 -2.75
C GLU A 53 -3.44 37.83 -3.50
N GLN A 54 -2.64 37.48 -4.51
CA GLN A 54 -1.92 38.45 -5.34
C GLN A 54 -2.82 39.24 -6.31
N SER A 55 -4.06 38.78 -6.53
CA SER A 55 -5.01 39.42 -7.45
C SER A 55 -5.84 40.53 -6.81
N PHE A 56 -5.69 40.78 -5.49
CA PHE A 56 -6.30 41.89 -4.76
C PHE A 56 -5.21 42.88 -4.28
#